data_AF-A0A9E5VZU2-F1
#
_entry.id   AF-A0A9E5VZU2-F1
#
_cell.length_a   1.000
_cell.length_b   1.000
_cell.length_c   1.000
_cell.angle_alpha   90.00
_cell.angle_beta   90.00
_cell.angle_gamma   90.00
#
_symmetry.space_group_name_H-M   'P 1'
#
loop_
_entity.id
_entity.type
_entity.pdbx_description
1 polymer ?
#
loop_
_entity_poly.entity_id
_entity_poly.type
_entity_poly.pdbx_seq_one_letter_code
_entity_poly.pdbx_strand_id
1 'polypeptide(L)' 'KFKVIVGGAPVTQAFADEIGADGYALDAGAAAVKAKEMVK' A
#
# COMPACT_ATOMS: atom_id res chain seq x y z
N LYS A 1 -4.13 -8.32 13.94
CA LYS A 1 -3.44 -8.60 12.65
C LYS A 1 -3.10 -7.26 12.02
N PHE A 2 -1.86 -7.03 11.58
CA PHE A 2 -1.45 -5.76 10.97
C PHE A 2 -1.61 -5.81 9.44
N LYS A 3 -1.53 -4.64 8.80
CA LYS A 3 -1.58 -4.46 7.35
C LYS A 3 -0.33 -3.69 6.90
N VAL A 4 0.31 -4.17 5.84
CA VAL A 4 1.53 -3.55 5.28
C VAL A 4 1.21 -2.90 3.95
N ILE A 5 1.42 -1.58 3.86
CA ILE A 5 1.27 -0.80 2.63
C ILE A 5 2.67 -0.33 2.20
N VAL A 6 3.00 -0.48 0.91
CA VAL A 6 4.27 0.00 0.32
C VAL A 6 4.03 1.08 -0.73
N GLY A 7 5.03 1.95 -0.94
CA GLY A 7 4.92 3.07 -1.86
C GLY A 7 6.26 3.79 -2.07
N GLY A 8 6.26 4.82 -2.92
CA GLY A 8 7.45 5.57 -3.33
C GLY A 8 7.65 5.57 -4.85
N ALA A 9 8.44 6.51 -5.37
CA ALA A 9 8.62 6.69 -6.81
C ALA A 9 9.01 5.44 -7.63
N PRO A 10 9.85 4.51 -7.15
CA PRO A 10 10.18 3.29 -7.90
C PRO A 10 9.20 2.13 -7.65
N VAL A 11 8.25 2.28 -6.72
CA VAL A 11 7.35 1.19 -6.29
C VAL A 11 6.14 1.13 -7.21
N THR A 12 5.75 -0.08 -7.59
CA THR A 12 4.56 -0.33 -8.40
C THR A 12 3.63 -1.34 -7.71
N GLN A 13 2.39 -1.43 -8.17
CA GLN A 13 1.46 -2.47 -7.72
C GLN A 13 2.04 -3.88 -7.94
N ALA A 14 2.67 -4.13 -9.10
CA ALA A 14 3.28 -5.42 -9.40
C ALA A 14 4.37 -5.81 -8.38
N PHE A 15 5.21 -4.86 -7.97
CA PHE A 15 6.19 -5.10 -6.91
C PHE A 15 5.52 -5.38 -5.56
N ALA A 16 4.48 -4.62 -5.21
CA ALA A 16 3.74 -4.85 -3.96
C ALA A 16 3.11 -6.26 -3.93
N ASP A 17 2.59 -6.72 -5.06
CA ASP A 17 2.04 -8.07 -5.21
C ASP A 17 3.14 -9.13 -5.11
N GLU A 18 4.30 -8.91 -5.74
CA GLU A 18 5.46 -9.81 -5.71
C GLU A 18 5.97 -10.06 -4.28
N ILE A 19 6.04 -9.01 -3.45
CA ILE A 19 6.51 -9.13 -2.06
C ILE A 19 5.41 -9.53 -1.07
N GLY A 20 4.16 -9.65 -1.51
CA GLY A 20 3.01 -9.98 -0.67
C GLY A 20 2.56 -8.87 0.28
N ALA A 21 2.70 -7.60 -0.11
CA ALA A 21 2.15 -6.48 0.64
C ALA A 21 0.61 -6.49 0.60
N ASP A 22 -0.03 -5.98 1.66
CA ASP A 22 -1.48 -5.85 1.69
C ASP A 22 -2.00 -4.69 0.82
N GLY A 23 -1.11 -3.74 0.46
CA GLY A 23 -1.48 -2.60 -0.36
C GLY A 23 -0.32 -1.84 -0.97
N TYR A 24 -0.64 -1.08 -2.01
CA TYR A 24 0.24 -0.12 -2.66
C TYR A 24 -0.43 1.26 -2.73
N ALA A 25 0.36 2.31 -2.59
CA ALA A 25 -0.04 3.69 -2.80
C ALA A 25 1.07 4.52 -3.48
N LEU A 26 0.67 5.39 -4.41
CA LEU A 26 1.59 6.21 -5.20
C LEU A 26 2.18 7.40 -4.41
N ASP A 27 1.46 7.87 -3.39
CA ASP A 27 1.82 9.00 -2.54
C ASP A 27 1.23 8.84 -1.13
N ALA A 28 1.57 9.76 -0.23
CA ALA A 28 1.14 9.73 1.16
C ALA A 28 -0.39 9.94 1.33
N GLY A 29 -1.02 10.74 0.46
CA GLY A 29 -2.46 11.00 0.53
C GLY A 29 -3.26 9.75 0.16
N ALA A 30 -2.90 9.10 -0.95
CA ALA A 30 -3.44 7.83 -1.37
C ALA A 30 -3.21 6.73 -0.31
N ALA A 31 -2.04 6.72 0.34
CA ALA A 31 -1.74 5.77 1.41
C ALA A 31 -2.69 5.94 2.62
N ALA A 32 -2.97 7.18 3.04
CA ALA A 32 -3.88 7.46 4.14
C ALA A 32 -5.32 7.02 3.85
N VAL A 33 -5.81 7.28 2.62
CA VAL A 33 -7.14 6.83 2.17
C VAL A 33 -7.22 5.31 2.18
N LYS A 34 -6.24 4.63 1.57
CA LYS A 34 -6.20 3.16 1.51
C LYS A 34 -6.07 2.52 2.88
N ALA A 35 -5.27 3.11 3.78
CA ALA A 35 -5.20 2.65 5.16
C ALA A 35 -6.60 2.66 5.81
N LYS A 36 -7.36 3.76 5.66
CA LYS A 36 -8.72 3.86 6.21
C LYS A 36 -9.68 2.80 5.67
N GLU A 37 -9.55 2.41 4.39
CA GLU A 37 -10.37 1.34 3.78
C GLU A 37 -10.06 -0.05 4.36
N MET A 38 -8.84 -0.26 4.87
CA MET A 38 -8.34 -1.55 5.34
C MET A 38 -8.54 -1.80 6.85
N VAL A 39 -8.93 -0.80 7.64
CA VAL A 39 -9.17 -0.92 9.11
C VAL A 39 -10.65 -1.14 9.44
N LYS A 40 -11.35 -2.00 8.70
CA LYS A 40 -12.67 -2.49 9.12
C LYS A 40 -12.56 -3.73 10.00
#